data_AF-A0A1V2I057-F1
#
_entry.id   AF-A0A1V2I057-F1
#
_cell.length_a   1.000
_cell.length_b   1.000
_cell.length_c   1.000
_cell.angle_alpha   90.00
_cell.angle_beta   90.00
_cell.angle_gamma   90.00
#
_symmetry.space_group_name_H-M   'P 1'
#
loop_
_entity.id
_entity.type
_entity.pdbx_description
1 polymer ?
#
loop_
_entity_poly.entity_id
_entity_poly.type
_entity_poly.pdbx_seq_one_letter_code
_entity_poly.pdbx_strand_id
1 'polypeptide(L)'
;MKAGTWRLRLRHSDGTGQALFIAELILNPPAGARHQPAWSASSTALAELEETLGWVIPPPIRQTLRNARSEGPSQADPPGNQVSDTVARAHQPTRTSTVRADGQPPVSYGRLLHRDQPACRFDNDGLRIDLHPATQAGVDTLSYRISQTTPGQPPLVLFSGTRGGVPPWQDIDADAALSAVLLSTLRRIHTGELTERQYNFLVHHQDLIIALTAGPPDQPYPPGTHVLLHPADPTRRAGGTVLAATEDATGQSYLIRPDAASLPGHPWRDQPTWTLRAGPWHVHATHTRTTHTADRPDILTTGAIAATIDDPRFTECTILRAFDDHGRRYEVQPHAPHPRITLPADDLIPVRGTAWPTVTALLTARATAGLPPQPGELLVTLRETAIVTATPTGPGITTLPSPNPPSPALDPANIQPVPAPAHPAQPAGQTATLRQADHGTLRIDDPVHGQLLVDESLFTQALRHRPDQLTAMITRRPWLPPPHPTQPVFVTAALAALHAADELRLTHPRPTPPPRRRTSHRYLQPPRPRRVHPTRQSHPTTRSCDTGEPAVEPRAAAVVYAVDDASRS
;
A
#
# COMPACT_ATOMS: atom_id res chain seq x y z
N MET A 1 13.32 -4.08 -18.34
CA MET A 1 14.45 -3.11 -18.16
C MET A 1 15.72 -3.91 -17.82
N LYS A 2 16.93 -3.35 -17.95
CA LYS A 2 18.16 -4.08 -17.57
C LYS A 2 18.27 -4.17 -16.04
N ALA A 3 18.58 -5.36 -15.52
CA ALA A 3 18.79 -5.57 -14.09
C ALA A 3 20.01 -4.78 -13.57
N GLY A 4 19.88 -4.23 -12.36
CA GLY A 4 20.91 -3.44 -11.68
C GLY A 4 21.08 -3.90 -10.23
N THR A 5 22.21 -3.55 -9.63
CA THR A 5 22.53 -3.93 -8.25
C THR A 5 22.99 -2.72 -7.46
N TRP A 6 22.35 -2.43 -6.32
CA TRP A 6 22.84 -1.41 -5.39
C TRP A 6 23.75 -2.02 -4.35
N ARG A 7 24.91 -1.41 -4.10
CA ARG A 7 25.83 -1.77 -3.02
C ARG A 7 25.91 -0.62 -2.02
N LEU A 8 25.63 -0.90 -0.75
CA LEU A 8 25.80 0.04 0.36
C LEU A 8 26.98 -0.39 1.23
N ARG A 9 27.86 0.55 1.59
CA ARG A 9 29.04 0.30 2.42
C ARG A 9 29.43 1.52 3.27
N LEU A 10 30.23 1.28 4.30
CA LEU A 10 30.85 2.30 5.13
C LEU A 10 32.34 2.38 4.81
N ARG A 11 32.84 3.58 4.53
CA ARG A 11 34.27 3.87 4.40
C ARG A 11 34.66 4.96 5.40
N HIS A 12 35.86 4.91 5.96
CA HIS A 12 36.40 6.06 6.69
C HIS A 12 37.27 6.88 5.74
N SER A 13 37.13 8.20 5.75
CA SER A 13 37.98 9.10 4.97
C SER A 13 39.43 8.97 5.41
N ASP A 14 40.33 8.90 4.43
CA ASP A 14 41.76 8.87 4.67
C ASP A 14 42.16 10.24 5.27
N GLY A 15 42.50 10.26 6.57
CA GLY A 15 43.06 11.43 7.26
C GLY A 15 42.13 12.16 8.25
N THR A 16 40.80 12.11 8.12
CA THR A 16 39.88 12.75 9.10
C THR A 16 39.17 11.75 10.00
N GLY A 17 39.21 10.45 9.69
CA GLY A 17 38.51 9.42 10.46
C GLY A 17 36.99 9.56 10.43
N GLN A 18 36.44 10.39 9.54
CA GLN A 18 35.01 10.55 9.41
C GLN A 18 34.43 9.37 8.65
N ALA A 19 33.38 8.78 9.23
CA ALA A 19 32.54 7.77 8.60
C ALA A 19 31.81 8.38 7.39
N LEU A 20 31.97 7.75 6.23
CA LEU A 20 31.32 8.08 4.98
C LEU A 20 30.49 6.87 4.53
N PHE A 21 29.17 7.03 4.50
CA PHE A 21 28.25 6.05 3.94
C PHE A 21 28.22 6.23 2.42
N ILE A 22 28.42 5.13 1.70
CA ILE A 22 28.50 5.12 0.23
C ILE A 22 27.42 4.20 -0.34
N ALA A 23 26.74 4.68 -1.37
CA ALA A 23 25.83 3.90 -2.20
C ALA A 23 26.32 3.86 -3.64
N GLU A 24 26.39 2.68 -4.23
CA GLU A 24 26.87 2.46 -5.60
C GLU A 24 25.86 1.65 -6.40
N LEU A 25 25.52 2.11 -7.61
CA LEU A 25 24.75 1.33 -8.57
C LEU A 25 25.71 0.62 -9.53
N ILE A 26 25.66 -0.70 -9.54
CA ILE A 26 26.39 -1.57 -10.45
C ILE A 26 25.39 -2.09 -11.48
N LEU A 27 25.56 -1.69 -12.74
CA LEU A 27 24.79 -2.25 -13.84
C LEU A 27 25.47 -3.52 -14.32
N ASN A 28 24.70 -4.58 -14.60
CA ASN A 28 25.26 -5.87 -15.04
C ASN A 28 26.08 -5.66 -16.34
N PRO A 29 27.42 -5.80 -16.28
CA PRO A 29 28.24 -5.64 -17.47
C PRO A 29 28.13 -6.91 -18.33
N PRO A 30 28.41 -6.84 -19.65
CA PRO A 30 28.51 -8.03 -20.50
C PRO A 30 29.57 -9.00 -19.94
N ALA A 31 29.38 -10.29 -20.19
CA ALA A 31 30.24 -11.36 -19.65
C ALA A 31 31.73 -11.05 -19.88
N GLY A 32 32.53 -11.04 -18.81
CA GLY A 32 33.97 -10.81 -18.84
C GLY A 32 34.43 -9.37 -18.52
N ALA A 33 33.52 -8.40 -18.40
CA ALA A 33 33.86 -7.03 -17.99
C ALA A 33 33.85 -6.85 -16.46
N ARG A 34 34.73 -5.98 -15.94
CA ARG A 34 34.79 -5.64 -14.51
C ARG A 34 33.49 -4.95 -14.07
N HIS A 35 32.97 -5.31 -12.90
CA HIS A 35 31.86 -4.62 -12.25
C HIS A 35 32.32 -3.24 -11.76
N GLN A 36 32.20 -2.23 -12.60
CA GLN A 36 32.42 -0.84 -12.20
C GLN A 36 31.10 -0.20 -11.76
N PRO A 37 31.12 0.68 -10.73
CA PRO A 37 29.94 1.45 -10.36
C PRO A 37 29.59 2.39 -11.51
N ALA A 38 28.35 2.27 -12.00
CA ALA A 38 27.78 3.19 -12.99
C ALA A 38 27.37 4.51 -12.35
N TRP A 39 27.08 4.52 -11.04
CA TRP A 39 26.75 5.70 -10.27
C TRP A 39 27.16 5.51 -8.82
N SER A 40 27.50 6.58 -8.12
CA SER A 40 27.79 6.56 -6.69
C SER A 40 27.38 7.85 -6.00
N ALA A 41 26.85 7.73 -4.79
CA ALA A 41 26.69 8.85 -3.87
C ALA A 41 27.28 8.50 -2.51
N SER A 42 27.67 9.54 -1.77
CA SER A 42 28.19 9.39 -0.43
C SER A 42 27.77 10.55 0.47
N SER A 43 27.64 10.27 1.76
CA SER A 43 27.36 11.27 2.79
C SER A 43 27.91 10.81 4.14
N THR A 44 28.15 11.77 5.04
CA THR A 44 28.53 11.52 6.44
C THR A 44 27.37 11.05 7.32
N ALA A 45 26.12 11.14 6.84
CA ALA A 45 24.93 10.69 7.53
C ALA A 45 24.05 9.80 6.64
N LEU A 46 23.54 8.69 7.20
CA LEU A 46 22.61 7.80 6.48
C LEU A 46 21.33 8.52 6.02
N ALA A 47 20.86 9.51 6.78
CA ALA A 47 19.65 10.27 6.45
C ALA A 47 19.84 11.12 5.18
N GLU A 48 20.96 11.83 5.07
CA GLU A 48 21.33 12.59 3.86
C GLU A 48 21.58 11.66 2.65
N LEU A 49 22.11 10.46 2.90
CA LEU A 49 22.23 9.44 1.85
C LEU A 49 20.84 8.99 1.35
N GLU A 50 19.87 8.75 2.24
CA GLU A 50 18.47 8.48 1.84
C GLU A 50 17.86 9.64 1.04
N GLU A 51 18.12 10.90 1.42
CA GLU A 51 17.66 12.07 0.66
C GLU A 51 18.22 12.08 -0.77
N THR A 52 19.52 11.82 -0.92
CA THR A 52 20.20 11.80 -2.22
C THR A 52 19.70 10.65 -3.10
N LEU A 53 19.51 9.47 -2.51
CA LEU A 53 19.01 8.28 -3.19
C LEU A 53 17.53 8.41 -3.59
N GLY A 54 16.75 9.11 -2.76
CA GLY A 54 15.30 9.22 -2.91
C GLY A 54 14.53 7.97 -2.49
N TRP A 55 15.18 6.98 -1.86
CA TRP A 55 14.55 5.77 -1.35
C TRP A 55 15.10 5.41 0.03
N VAL A 56 14.34 4.60 0.75
CA VAL A 56 14.57 4.29 2.17
C VAL A 56 15.63 3.19 2.33
N ILE A 57 16.65 3.43 3.16
CA ILE A 57 17.56 2.35 3.56
C ILE A 57 16.88 1.59 4.71
N PRO A 58 16.58 0.28 4.58
CA PRO A 58 15.83 -0.42 5.60
C PRO A 58 16.56 -0.49 6.96
N PRO A 59 15.85 -0.48 8.10
CA PRO A 59 16.46 -0.42 9.43
C PRO A 59 17.55 -1.47 9.71
N PRO A 60 17.37 -2.76 9.34
CA PRO A 60 18.41 -3.77 9.55
C PRO A 60 19.73 -3.42 8.82
N ILE A 61 19.61 -2.79 7.65
CA ILE A 61 20.76 -2.35 6.86
C ILE A 61 21.40 -1.13 7.48
N ARG A 62 20.61 -0.15 7.92
CA ARG A 62 21.12 1.02 8.66
C ARG A 62 21.89 0.60 9.91
N GLN A 63 21.37 -0.38 10.65
CA GLN A 63 22.03 -0.91 11.83
C GLN A 63 23.34 -1.61 11.47
N THR A 64 23.34 -2.41 10.41
CA THR A 64 24.55 -3.08 9.90
C THR A 64 25.61 -2.06 9.51
N LEU A 65 25.25 -1.03 8.73
CA LEU A 65 26.19 0.02 8.31
C LEU A 65 26.73 0.84 9.48
N ARG A 66 25.92 1.11 10.50
CA ARG A 66 26.38 1.80 11.74
C ARG A 66 27.32 0.95 12.59
N ASN A 67 27.12 -0.36 12.60
CA ASN A 67 27.90 -1.31 13.39
C ASN A 67 29.12 -1.86 12.64
N ALA A 68 29.21 -1.65 11.33
CA ALA A 68 30.28 -2.16 10.50
C ALA A 68 31.63 -1.60 10.94
N ARG A 69 32.65 -2.48 11.05
CA ARG A 69 34.04 -2.04 11.19
C ARG A 69 34.52 -1.48 9.86
N SER A 70 35.33 -0.42 9.89
CA SER A 70 35.86 0.20 8.67
C SER A 70 36.47 -0.85 7.75
N GLU A 71 36.11 -0.83 6.47
CA GLU A 71 37.00 -1.35 5.44
C GLU A 71 38.28 -0.50 5.49
N GLY A 72 39.45 -1.14 5.43
CA GLY A 72 40.73 -0.43 5.33
C GLY A 72 40.77 0.46 4.08
N PRO A 73 41.84 1.27 3.91
CA PRO A 73 41.95 2.15 2.75
C PRO A 73 41.91 1.33 1.46
N SER A 74 40.75 1.33 0.78
CA SER A 74 40.61 0.71 -0.54
C SER A 74 41.22 1.66 -1.56
N GLN A 75 42.02 1.11 -2.48
CA GLN A 75 42.49 1.85 -3.65
C GLN A 75 41.30 2.56 -4.30
N ALA A 76 41.46 3.86 -4.58
CA ALA A 76 40.44 4.64 -5.27
C ALA A 76 40.15 3.95 -6.62
N ASP A 77 38.95 3.39 -6.75
CA ASP A 77 38.51 2.86 -8.03
C ASP A 77 38.52 4.01 -9.04
N PRO A 78 39.07 3.80 -10.26
CA PRO A 78 39.04 4.83 -11.29
C PRO A 78 37.59 5.23 -11.57
N PRO A 79 37.32 6.52 -11.83
CA PRO A 79 35.96 6.98 -12.10
C PRO A 79 35.42 6.21 -13.31
N GLY A 80 34.42 5.36 -13.08
CA GLY A 80 33.65 4.72 -14.14
C GLY A 80 32.87 5.76 -14.94
N ASN A 81 32.36 5.37 -16.10
CA ASN A 81 31.42 6.20 -16.85
C ASN A 81 30.17 6.43 -15.99
N GLN A 82 30.07 7.62 -15.39
CA GLN A 82 28.96 7.98 -14.53
C GLN A 82 27.69 8.18 -15.38
N VAL A 83 26.65 7.41 -15.07
CA VAL A 83 25.32 7.64 -15.63
C VAL A 83 24.66 8.82 -14.93
N SER A 84 23.67 9.46 -15.58
CA SER A 84 22.94 10.57 -14.95
C SER A 84 22.06 10.09 -13.79
N ASP A 85 21.72 11.01 -12.88
CA ASP A 85 20.80 10.74 -11.75
C ASP A 85 19.43 10.23 -12.20
N THR A 86 19.00 10.58 -13.41
CA THR A 86 17.78 10.06 -14.03
C THR A 86 17.87 8.55 -14.27
N VAL A 87 19.03 8.07 -14.72
CA VAL A 87 19.27 6.63 -14.93
C VAL A 87 19.40 5.91 -13.60
N ALA A 88 20.06 6.50 -12.60
CA ALA A 88 20.12 5.93 -11.25
C ALA A 88 18.72 5.77 -10.65
N ARG A 89 17.84 6.77 -10.84
CA ARG A 89 16.43 6.72 -10.40
C ARG A 89 15.61 5.62 -11.08
N ALA A 90 15.88 5.32 -12.35
CA ALA A 90 15.20 4.21 -13.04
C ALA A 90 15.55 2.83 -12.46
N HIS A 91 16.61 2.73 -11.65
CA HIS A 91 17.05 1.49 -11.00
C HIS A 91 16.77 1.48 -9.49
N GLN A 92 15.90 2.35 -8.98
CA GLN A 92 15.54 2.33 -7.56
C GLN A 92 15.01 0.95 -7.13
N PRO A 93 15.31 0.50 -5.89
CA PRO A 93 14.76 -0.74 -5.36
C PRO A 93 13.23 -0.74 -5.41
N THR A 94 12.67 -1.77 -6.03
CA THR A 94 11.24 -2.09 -6.00
C THR A 94 10.92 -2.99 -4.81
N ARG A 95 9.65 -3.16 -4.46
CA ARG A 95 9.22 -4.08 -3.38
C ARG A 95 9.77 -5.51 -3.55
N THR A 96 9.90 -5.99 -4.79
CA THR A 96 10.41 -7.33 -5.11
C THR A 96 11.93 -7.41 -5.20
N SER A 97 12.65 -6.28 -5.10
CA SER A 97 14.11 -6.28 -5.14
C SER A 97 14.67 -7.08 -3.97
N THR A 98 15.65 -7.94 -4.23
CA THR A 98 16.24 -8.80 -3.22
C THR A 98 17.32 -8.05 -2.45
N VAL A 99 17.23 -8.00 -1.14
CA VAL A 99 18.25 -7.41 -0.26
C VAL A 99 19.08 -8.53 0.37
N ARG A 100 20.40 -8.40 0.29
CA ARG A 100 21.37 -9.30 0.91
C ARG A 100 22.20 -8.49 1.89
N ALA A 101 22.07 -8.79 3.18
CA ALA A 101 22.94 -8.27 4.21
C ALA A 101 23.88 -9.37 4.70
N ASP A 102 25.08 -9.00 5.13
CA ASP A 102 26.06 -9.98 5.60
C ASP A 102 25.54 -10.74 6.84
N GLY A 103 25.77 -12.05 6.86
CA GLY A 103 25.24 -12.95 7.89
C GLY A 103 23.71 -13.10 7.96
N GLN A 104 22.95 -12.56 6.99
CA GLN A 104 21.48 -12.66 6.95
C GLN A 104 21.01 -13.36 5.67
N PRO A 105 19.91 -14.13 5.73
CA PRO A 105 19.31 -14.68 4.52
C PRO A 105 18.80 -13.55 3.60
N PRO A 106 18.77 -13.76 2.26
CA PRO A 106 18.16 -12.78 1.36
C PRO A 106 16.69 -12.52 1.72
N VAL A 107 16.31 -11.25 1.81
CA VAL A 107 14.94 -10.81 2.09
C VAL A 107 14.55 -9.75 1.07
N SER A 108 13.30 -9.73 0.63
CA SER A 108 12.79 -8.67 -0.25
C SER A 108 12.82 -7.29 0.42
N TYR A 109 13.02 -6.26 -0.39
CA TYR A 109 12.98 -4.88 0.05
C TYR A 109 11.60 -4.51 0.63
N GLY A 110 10.52 -4.99 0.00
CA GLY A 110 9.14 -4.82 0.46
C GLY A 110 8.93 -5.33 1.88
N ARG A 111 9.38 -6.56 2.20
CA ARG A 111 9.28 -7.11 3.57
C ARG A 111 10.10 -6.33 4.59
N LEU A 112 11.27 -5.84 4.21
CA LEU A 112 12.10 -5.05 5.11
C LEU A 112 11.44 -3.69 5.42
N LEU A 113 10.83 -3.04 4.42
CA LEU A 113 10.06 -1.81 4.64
C LEU A 113 8.76 -2.07 5.41
N HIS A 114 8.09 -3.20 5.19
CA HIS A 114 6.89 -3.55 5.94
C HIS A 114 7.17 -3.73 7.44
N ARG A 115 8.33 -4.29 7.80
CA ARG A 115 8.79 -4.39 9.18
C ARG A 115 9.17 -3.03 9.79
N ASP A 116 9.49 -2.04 8.97
CA ASP A 116 9.79 -0.67 9.37
C ASP A 116 8.51 0.17 9.53
N GLN A 117 7.57 -0.27 10.38
CA GLN A 117 6.33 0.47 10.59
C GLN A 117 6.60 1.74 11.42
N PRO A 118 6.18 2.93 10.94
CA PRO A 118 6.31 4.14 11.72
C PRO A 118 5.35 4.14 12.90
N ALA A 119 5.77 4.78 14.00
CA ALA A 119 4.90 5.01 15.14
C ALA A 119 3.94 6.19 14.91
N CYS A 120 4.11 6.97 13.85
CA CYS A 120 3.06 7.85 13.35
C CYS A 120 3.25 8.07 11.86
N ARG A 121 2.16 8.04 11.10
CA ARG A 121 2.14 8.38 9.67
C ARG A 121 1.10 9.45 9.42
N PHE A 122 1.54 10.54 8.80
CA PHE A 122 0.68 11.52 8.15
C PHE A 122 0.75 11.30 6.63
N ASP A 123 -0.40 11.35 5.96
CA ASP A 123 -0.51 11.18 4.50
C ASP A 123 -1.66 12.06 3.99
N ASN A 124 -1.34 13.06 3.18
CA ASN A 124 -2.31 13.96 2.57
C ASN A 124 -1.74 14.59 1.28
N ASP A 125 -2.52 14.57 0.20
CA ASP A 125 -2.23 15.27 -1.05
C ASP A 125 -0.80 15.07 -1.59
N GLY A 126 -0.31 13.83 -1.62
CA GLY A 126 1.03 13.54 -2.11
C GLY A 126 2.16 13.81 -1.12
N LEU A 127 1.89 14.38 0.05
CA LEU A 127 2.81 14.56 1.16
C LEU A 127 2.63 13.44 2.17
N ARG A 128 3.70 12.67 2.41
CA ARG A 128 3.75 11.66 3.48
C ARG A 128 4.86 11.95 4.46
N ILE A 129 4.53 11.86 5.75
CA ILE A 129 5.48 12.04 6.85
C ILE A 129 5.42 10.80 7.75
N ASP A 130 6.53 10.06 7.80
CA ASP A 130 6.70 8.89 8.65
C ASP A 130 7.58 9.25 9.85
N LEU A 131 7.09 9.00 11.06
CA LEU A 131 7.78 9.25 12.32
C LEU A 131 8.09 7.92 13.02
N HIS A 132 9.35 7.74 13.42
CA HIS A 132 9.86 6.54 14.05
C HIS A 132 10.54 6.88 15.37
N PRO A 133 10.17 6.23 16.49
CA PRO A 133 10.92 6.33 17.72
C PRO A 133 12.30 5.71 17.48
N ALA A 134 13.34 6.41 17.93
CA ALA A 134 14.71 5.98 17.77
C ALA A 134 15.51 6.32 19.02
N THR A 135 16.58 5.58 19.28
CA THR A 135 17.53 5.91 20.34
C THR A 135 18.89 6.12 19.70
N GLN A 136 19.50 7.29 19.95
CA GLN A 136 20.82 7.63 19.44
C GLN A 136 21.73 7.98 20.61
N ALA A 137 22.84 7.25 20.75
CA ALA A 137 23.79 7.40 21.86
C ALA A 137 23.14 7.34 23.26
N GLY A 138 22.10 6.51 23.42
CA GLY A 138 21.36 6.36 24.69
C GLY A 138 20.34 7.47 24.98
N VAL A 139 20.15 8.41 24.05
CA VAL A 139 19.14 9.48 24.15
C VAL A 139 17.99 9.18 23.21
N ASP A 140 16.76 9.36 23.70
CA ASP A 140 15.57 9.23 22.87
C ASP A 140 15.52 10.34 21.82
N THR A 141 15.23 9.91 20.59
CA THR A 141 15.21 10.76 19.40
C THR A 141 14.02 10.37 18.53
N LEU A 142 13.62 11.31 17.67
CA LEU A 142 12.61 11.05 16.67
C LEU A 142 13.28 10.97 15.30
N SER A 143 13.27 9.81 14.66
CA SER A 143 13.64 9.71 13.25
C SER A 143 12.43 10.03 12.38
N TYR A 144 12.61 10.84 11.35
CA TYR A 144 11.53 11.22 10.46
C TYR A 144 11.91 11.03 9.00
N ARG A 145 10.91 10.81 8.16
CA ARG A 145 11.02 10.81 6.70
C ARG A 145 9.85 11.59 6.10
N ILE A 146 10.15 12.55 5.24
CA ILE A 146 9.18 13.29 4.45
C ILE A 146 9.35 12.84 3.00
N SER A 147 8.28 12.30 2.44
CA SER A 147 8.28 11.72 1.11
C SER A 147 7.18 12.31 0.24
N GLN A 148 7.46 12.41 -1.04
CA GLN A 148 6.45 12.63 -2.06
C GLN A 148 5.86 11.27 -2.48
N THR A 149 4.54 11.15 -2.43
CA THR A 149 3.83 9.94 -2.88
C THR A 149 3.14 10.21 -4.20
N THR A 150 3.23 9.24 -5.12
CA THR A 150 2.53 9.28 -6.39
C THR A 150 1.85 7.93 -6.62
N PRO A 151 0.57 7.88 -7.03
CA PRO A 151 -0.15 6.62 -7.24
C PRO A 151 0.60 5.66 -8.17
N GLY A 152 0.87 4.45 -7.66
CA GLY A 152 1.57 3.39 -8.39
C GLY A 152 3.09 3.53 -8.43
N GLN A 153 3.68 4.47 -7.69
CA GLN A 153 5.13 4.60 -7.52
C GLN A 153 5.53 4.47 -6.05
N PRO A 154 6.73 3.95 -5.75
CA PRO A 154 7.25 3.96 -4.39
C PRO A 154 7.40 5.42 -3.89
N PRO A 155 7.17 5.69 -2.59
CA PRO A 155 7.38 7.02 -2.03
C PRO A 155 8.81 7.52 -2.26
N LEU A 156 8.92 8.73 -2.79
CA LEU A 156 10.20 9.39 -3.04
C LEU A 156 10.63 10.14 -1.79
N VAL A 157 11.69 9.69 -1.11
CA VAL A 157 12.22 10.37 0.08
C VAL A 157 12.83 11.71 -0.33
N LEU A 158 12.38 12.79 0.31
CA LEU A 158 12.85 14.15 0.06
C LEU A 158 13.62 14.72 1.25
N PHE A 159 13.14 14.45 2.46
CA PHE A 159 13.83 14.82 3.69
C PHE A 159 13.88 13.62 4.62
N SER A 160 15.02 13.38 5.26
CA SER A 160 15.19 12.35 6.27
C SER A 160 16.06 12.91 7.38
N GLY A 161 15.82 12.51 8.62
CA GLY A 161 16.65 12.98 9.70
C GLY A 161 16.30 12.41 11.06
N THR A 162 16.99 12.93 12.06
CA THR A 162 16.76 12.65 13.48
C THR A 162 16.63 13.96 14.22
N ARG A 163 15.66 14.04 15.13
CA ARG A 163 15.47 15.15 16.04
C ARG A 163 15.73 14.69 17.48
N GLY A 164 16.70 15.31 18.12
CA GLY A 164 16.95 15.16 19.57
C GLY A 164 16.11 16.12 20.40
N GLY A 165 16.16 15.95 21.73
CA GLY A 165 15.43 16.81 22.67
C GLY A 165 13.91 16.68 22.59
N VAL A 166 13.43 15.52 22.12
CA VAL A 166 12.01 15.16 22.14
C VAL A 166 11.72 14.35 23.41
N PRO A 167 10.53 14.52 24.02
CA PRO A 167 10.07 13.59 25.05
C PRO A 167 10.05 12.13 24.55
N PRO A 168 10.05 11.14 25.45
CA PRO A 168 9.79 9.76 25.08
C PRO A 168 8.53 9.65 24.22
N TRP A 169 8.52 8.74 23.24
CA TRP A 169 7.41 8.63 22.29
C TRP A 169 6.05 8.38 22.96
N GLN A 170 6.04 7.73 24.13
CA GLN A 170 4.81 7.47 24.89
C GLN A 170 4.15 8.76 25.41
N ASP A 171 4.95 9.82 25.56
CA ASP A 171 4.55 11.11 26.11
C ASP A 171 4.42 12.19 25.03
N ILE A 172 4.78 11.90 23.77
CA ILE A 172 4.73 12.88 22.69
C ILE A 172 3.37 12.83 21.98
N ASP A 173 2.72 13.98 21.93
CA ASP A 173 1.56 14.17 21.07
C ASP A 173 1.98 14.10 19.59
N ALA A 174 1.24 13.35 18.78
CA ALA A 174 1.60 13.07 17.39
C ALA A 174 1.58 14.34 16.52
N ASP A 175 0.67 15.28 16.78
CA ASP A 175 0.60 16.56 16.05
C ASP A 175 1.73 17.49 16.49
N ALA A 176 2.08 17.50 17.77
CA ALA A 176 3.26 18.22 18.26
C ALA A 176 4.56 17.69 17.63
N ALA A 177 4.69 16.37 17.50
CA ALA A 177 5.81 15.73 16.82
C ALA A 177 5.86 16.10 15.32
N LEU A 178 4.70 16.10 14.66
CA LEU A 178 4.55 16.48 13.26
C LEU A 178 4.97 17.93 13.00
N SER A 179 4.40 18.88 13.78
CA SER A 179 4.72 20.30 13.69
C SER A 179 6.21 20.56 13.95
N ALA A 180 6.79 19.89 14.96
CA ALA A 180 8.20 19.99 15.26
C ALA A 180 9.09 19.58 14.06
N VAL A 181 8.81 18.44 13.43
CA VAL A 181 9.56 17.95 12.25
C VAL A 181 9.42 18.90 11.07
N LEU A 182 8.22 19.42 10.81
CA LEU A 182 7.98 20.36 9.71
C LEU A 182 8.72 21.68 9.94
N LEU A 183 8.69 22.24 11.16
CA LEU A 183 9.46 23.43 11.51
C LEU A 183 10.97 23.23 11.34
N SER A 184 11.50 22.05 11.70
CA SER A 184 12.90 21.71 11.42
C SER A 184 13.21 21.70 9.92
N THR A 185 12.28 21.19 9.11
CA THR A 185 12.44 21.12 7.65
C THR A 185 12.40 22.51 7.02
N LEU A 186 11.46 23.37 7.42
CA LEU A 186 11.36 24.75 6.93
C LEU A 186 12.59 25.61 7.27
N ARG A 187 13.26 25.34 8.40
CA ARG A 187 14.52 26.03 8.73
C ARG A 187 15.64 25.77 7.71
N ARG A 188 15.65 24.61 7.04
CA ARG A 188 16.63 24.30 5.98
C ARG A 188 16.47 25.17 4.73
N ILE A 189 15.28 25.75 4.49
CA ILE A 189 15.10 26.75 3.43
C ILE A 189 16.04 27.95 3.65
N HIS A 190 16.20 28.36 4.91
CA HIS A 190 16.97 29.55 5.28
C HIS A 190 18.48 29.28 5.30
N THR A 191 18.92 28.01 5.33
CA THR A 191 20.34 27.65 5.24
C THR A 191 20.85 27.55 3.81
N GLY A 192 19.96 27.51 2.80
CA GLY A 192 20.32 27.43 1.38
C GLY A 192 20.77 26.04 0.91
N GLU A 193 20.62 25.00 1.73
CA GLU A 193 21.12 23.64 1.48
C GLU A 193 20.12 22.74 0.75
N LEU A 194 19.19 23.32 -0.02
CA LEU A 194 18.12 22.56 -0.68
C LEU A 194 18.46 22.23 -2.13
N THR A 195 18.24 20.97 -2.50
CA THR A 195 18.19 20.57 -3.90
C THR A 195 16.98 21.20 -4.60
N GLU A 196 17.04 21.38 -5.93
CA GLU A 196 15.92 21.90 -6.72
C GLU A 196 14.62 21.10 -6.49
N ARG A 197 14.75 19.77 -6.36
CA ARG A 197 13.63 18.88 -6.06
C ARG A 197 13.00 19.16 -4.70
N GLN A 198 13.80 19.33 -3.66
CA GLN A 198 13.34 19.66 -2.31
C GLN A 198 12.66 21.04 -2.29
N TYR A 199 13.25 22.02 -2.98
CA TYR A 199 12.67 23.35 -3.12
C TYR A 199 11.30 23.30 -3.80
N ASN A 200 11.20 22.66 -4.97
CA ASN A 200 9.94 22.55 -5.71
C ASN A 200 8.85 21.82 -4.92
N PHE A 201 9.21 20.79 -4.15
CA PHE A 201 8.28 20.11 -3.26
C PHE A 201 7.76 21.01 -2.14
N LEU A 202 8.64 21.77 -1.48
CA LEU A 202 8.23 22.69 -0.41
C LEU A 202 7.35 23.82 -0.94
N VAL A 203 7.63 24.33 -2.14
CA VAL A 203 6.78 25.33 -2.81
C VAL A 203 5.41 24.73 -3.15
N HIS A 204 5.38 23.50 -3.69
CA HIS A 204 4.14 22.84 -4.06
C HIS A 204 3.21 22.57 -2.87
N HIS A 205 3.76 22.19 -1.72
CA HIS A 205 2.99 21.88 -0.51
C HIS A 205 3.02 23.00 0.54
N GLN A 206 3.36 24.23 0.16
CA GLN A 206 3.60 25.33 1.10
C GLN A 206 2.40 25.57 2.03
N ASP A 207 1.20 25.70 1.48
CA ASP A 207 -0.02 26.00 2.25
C ASP A 207 -0.34 24.87 3.24
N LEU A 208 -0.20 23.62 2.81
CA LEU A 208 -0.40 22.44 3.66
C LEU A 208 0.63 22.39 4.80
N ILE A 209 1.90 22.60 4.49
CA ILE A 209 2.97 22.61 5.50
C ILE A 209 2.74 23.73 6.52
N ILE A 210 2.36 24.94 6.07
CA ILE A 210 2.03 26.07 6.96
C ILE A 210 0.87 25.67 7.88
N ALA A 211 -0.22 25.12 7.34
CA ALA A 211 -1.37 24.70 8.12
C ALA A 211 -1.01 23.63 9.17
N LEU A 212 -0.19 22.64 8.81
CA LEU A 212 0.27 21.60 9.73
C LEU A 212 1.19 22.16 10.83
N THR A 213 2.05 23.13 10.50
CA THR A 213 2.94 23.76 11.49
C THR A 213 2.19 24.65 12.48
N ALA A 214 1.08 25.27 12.08
CA ALA A 214 0.23 26.08 12.96
C ALA A 214 -0.46 25.25 14.05
N GLY A 215 -0.53 23.93 13.89
CA GLY A 215 -1.27 23.03 14.77
C GLY A 215 -2.76 22.92 14.38
N PRO A 216 -3.52 22.02 15.03
CA PRO A 216 -4.95 21.91 14.80
C PRO A 216 -5.68 23.22 15.19
N PRO A 217 -6.82 23.55 14.57
CA PRO A 217 -7.56 24.77 14.90
C PRO A 217 -8.03 24.76 16.35
N ASP A 218 -8.10 25.93 16.99
CA ASP A 218 -8.70 26.10 18.31
C ASP A 218 -10.23 25.97 18.27
N GLN A 219 -10.85 25.72 19.43
CA GLN A 219 -12.31 25.68 19.54
C GLN A 219 -12.92 27.09 19.36
N PRO A 220 -14.11 27.21 18.72
CA PRO A 220 -14.92 26.13 18.15
C PRO A 220 -14.35 25.58 16.83
N TYR A 221 -14.31 24.25 16.70
CA TYR A 221 -13.75 23.61 15.52
C TYR A 221 -14.62 23.84 14.27
N PRO A 222 -14.04 24.32 13.15
CA PRO A 222 -14.78 24.51 11.91
C PRO A 222 -15.18 23.16 11.27
N PRO A 223 -16.23 23.13 10.44
CA PRO A 223 -16.55 21.96 9.61
C PRO A 223 -15.34 21.51 8.77
N GLY A 224 -15.12 20.20 8.68
CA GLY A 224 -13.96 19.59 8.02
C GLY A 224 -12.79 19.32 8.95
N THR A 225 -12.80 19.82 10.19
CA THR A 225 -11.77 19.52 11.19
C THR A 225 -11.79 18.04 11.54
N HIS A 226 -10.65 17.37 11.42
CA HIS A 226 -10.47 16.00 11.90
C HIS A 226 -10.23 16.02 13.41
N VAL A 227 -10.88 15.10 14.12
CA VAL A 227 -10.91 15.07 15.57
C VAL A 227 -10.78 13.64 16.09
N LEU A 228 -10.21 13.51 17.28
CA LEU A 228 -10.28 12.31 18.10
C LEU A 228 -11.45 12.41 19.07
N LEU A 229 -12.27 11.36 19.09
CA LEU A 229 -13.39 11.19 19.99
C LEU A 229 -12.99 10.32 21.18
N HIS A 230 -13.25 10.78 22.41
CA HIS A 230 -13.00 10.04 23.65
C HIS A 230 -14.28 10.00 24.49
N PRO A 231 -15.16 9.00 24.30
CA PRO A 231 -16.34 8.86 25.13
C PRO A 231 -15.93 8.27 26.49
N ALA A 232 -15.68 9.14 27.49
CA ALA A 232 -15.43 8.84 28.90
C ALA A 232 -14.19 7.97 29.26
N ASP A 233 -13.64 7.19 28.34
CA ASP A 233 -12.41 6.41 28.49
C ASP A 233 -11.35 6.91 27.50
N PRO A 234 -10.29 7.61 27.96
CA PRO A 234 -9.26 8.18 27.09
C PRO A 234 -8.40 7.13 26.37
N THR A 235 -8.50 5.85 26.76
CA THR A 235 -7.82 4.74 26.08
C THR A 235 -8.58 4.26 24.84
N ARG A 236 -9.85 4.64 24.68
CA ARG A 236 -10.71 4.27 23.55
C ARG A 236 -10.92 5.48 22.64
N ARG A 237 -9.94 5.70 21.77
CA ARG A 237 -9.91 6.80 20.81
C ARG A 237 -10.50 6.36 19.48
N ALA A 238 -11.36 7.18 18.87
CA ALA A 238 -11.84 6.96 17.51
C ALA A 238 -11.73 8.25 16.70
N GLY A 239 -11.31 8.15 15.44
CA GLY A 239 -11.24 9.29 14.53
C GLY A 239 -12.60 9.69 13.96
N GLY A 240 -12.77 10.97 13.66
CA GLY A 240 -13.91 11.47 12.92
C GLY A 240 -13.73 12.89 12.41
N THR A 241 -14.69 13.37 11.63
CA THR A 241 -14.67 14.71 11.05
C THR A 241 -15.86 15.52 11.57
N VAL A 242 -15.61 16.73 12.03
CA VAL A 242 -16.64 17.70 12.41
C VAL A 242 -17.42 18.09 11.15
N LEU A 243 -18.71 17.80 11.12
CA LEU A 243 -19.61 18.29 10.07
C LEU A 243 -20.26 19.62 10.45
N ALA A 244 -20.56 19.83 11.72
CA ALA A 244 -21.10 21.09 12.21
C ALA A 244 -20.84 21.24 13.72
N ALA A 245 -20.91 22.48 14.20
CA ALA A 245 -20.96 22.81 15.61
C ALA A 245 -22.37 23.29 15.96
N THR A 246 -22.96 22.78 17.03
CA THR A 246 -24.31 23.13 17.50
C THR A 246 -24.27 23.61 18.93
N GLU A 247 -25.00 24.67 19.25
CA GLU A 247 -25.13 25.16 20.62
C GLU A 247 -26.51 24.76 21.16
N ASP A 248 -26.54 24.15 22.33
CA ASP A 248 -27.79 23.82 23.05
C ASP A 248 -27.73 24.29 24.52
N ALA A 249 -28.77 24.02 25.29
CA ALA A 249 -28.87 24.44 26.69
C ALA A 249 -27.76 23.85 27.59
N THR A 250 -27.04 22.83 27.13
CA THR A 250 -25.90 22.21 27.84
C THR A 250 -24.55 22.77 27.39
N GLY A 251 -24.54 23.68 26.41
CA GLY A 251 -23.37 24.34 25.86
C GLY A 251 -23.09 23.94 24.41
N GLN A 252 -21.87 24.23 23.96
CA GLN A 252 -21.41 23.83 22.64
C GLN A 252 -21.39 22.30 22.52
N SER A 253 -21.74 21.79 21.35
CA SER A 253 -21.57 20.40 20.94
C SER A 253 -21.13 20.34 19.48
N TYR A 254 -20.57 19.20 19.09
CA TYR A 254 -20.11 18.93 17.73
C TYR A 254 -20.90 17.78 17.12
N LEU A 255 -21.30 17.94 15.87
CA LEU A 255 -21.87 16.90 15.02
C LEU A 255 -20.72 16.28 14.22
N ILE A 256 -20.33 15.07 14.60
CA ILE A 256 -19.13 14.39 14.10
C ILE A 256 -19.53 13.19 13.27
N ARG A 257 -18.95 13.07 12.08
CA ARG A 257 -19.02 11.84 11.30
C ARG A 257 -17.80 10.96 11.64
N PRO A 258 -17.98 9.77 12.24
CA PRO A 258 -16.86 8.86 12.50
C PRO A 258 -16.16 8.43 11.20
N ASP A 259 -14.84 8.22 11.24
CA ASP A 259 -14.10 7.70 10.09
C ASP A 259 -14.59 6.29 9.71
N ALA A 260 -14.90 5.48 10.72
CA ALA A 260 -15.47 4.14 10.56
C ALA A 260 -16.81 4.16 9.81
N ALA A 261 -17.53 5.29 9.82
CA ALA A 261 -18.77 5.42 9.07
C ALA A 261 -18.58 5.32 7.56
N SER A 262 -17.35 5.46 7.05
CA SER A 262 -17.04 5.28 5.62
C SER A 262 -16.62 3.84 5.28
N LEU A 263 -16.45 2.97 6.28
CA LEU A 263 -15.97 1.61 6.07
C LEU A 263 -17.07 0.69 5.51
N PRO A 264 -16.70 -0.32 4.70
CA PRO A 264 -17.62 -1.39 4.31
C PRO A 264 -18.30 -2.04 5.51
N GLY A 265 -19.60 -2.31 5.39
CA GLY A 265 -20.40 -2.95 6.43
C GLY A 265 -20.94 -2.03 7.53
N HIS A 266 -20.46 -0.78 7.61
CA HIS A 266 -20.96 0.16 8.61
C HIS A 266 -22.41 0.58 8.32
N PRO A 267 -23.32 0.62 9.32
CA PRO A 267 -24.73 0.99 9.12
C PRO A 267 -24.95 2.38 8.53
N TRP A 268 -24.03 3.31 8.79
CA TRP A 268 -24.11 4.72 8.35
C TRP A 268 -23.33 5.01 7.06
N ARG A 269 -22.84 3.96 6.38
CA ARG A 269 -22.01 4.11 5.17
C ARG A 269 -22.69 4.92 4.10
N ASP A 270 -23.93 4.56 3.78
CA ASP A 270 -24.70 5.20 2.72
C ASP A 270 -25.49 6.42 3.23
N GLN A 271 -25.20 6.88 4.46
CA GLN A 271 -25.87 8.00 5.13
C GLN A 271 -24.84 9.08 5.49
N PRO A 272 -24.35 9.87 4.50
CA PRO A 272 -23.25 10.81 4.69
C PRO A 272 -23.54 11.91 5.72
N THR A 273 -24.82 12.24 5.93
CA THR A 273 -25.27 13.29 6.88
C THR A 273 -25.44 12.79 8.31
N TRP A 274 -25.39 11.49 8.56
CA TRP A 274 -25.57 10.95 9.91
C TRP A 274 -24.32 11.19 10.76
N THR A 275 -24.53 11.74 11.95
CA THR A 275 -23.47 12.13 12.88
C THR A 275 -23.74 11.68 14.30
N LEU A 276 -22.64 11.55 15.06
CA LEU A 276 -22.64 11.52 16.51
C LEU A 276 -22.62 12.94 17.06
N ARG A 277 -23.39 13.19 18.11
CA ARG A 277 -23.25 14.42 18.90
C ARG A 277 -22.24 14.17 20.03
N ALA A 278 -21.26 15.06 20.17
CA ALA A 278 -20.30 15.01 21.26
C ALA A 278 -20.07 16.40 21.86
N GLY A 279 -19.92 16.47 23.19
CA GLY A 279 -19.54 17.71 23.88
C GLY A 279 -18.05 18.05 23.69
N PRO A 280 -17.64 19.31 23.90
CA PRO A 280 -16.30 19.81 23.60
C PRO A 280 -15.18 19.13 24.39
N TRP A 281 -15.49 18.58 25.57
CA TRP A 281 -14.55 17.85 26.41
C TRP A 281 -14.23 16.44 25.90
N HIS A 282 -15.01 15.92 24.95
CA HIS A 282 -14.83 14.58 24.37
C HIS A 282 -14.18 14.62 22.99
N VAL A 283 -13.77 15.80 22.52
CA VAL A 283 -13.35 16.05 21.14
C VAL A 283 -12.07 16.86 21.14
N HIS A 284 -11.03 16.34 20.50
CA HIS A 284 -9.76 17.04 20.31
C HIS A 284 -9.40 17.06 18.83
N ALA A 285 -9.13 18.25 18.28
CA ALA A 285 -8.67 18.36 16.90
C ALA A 285 -7.29 17.72 16.72
N THR A 286 -7.09 17.07 15.58
CA THR A 286 -5.82 16.43 15.22
C THR A 286 -5.58 16.51 13.71
N HIS A 287 -4.31 16.55 13.31
CA HIS A 287 -3.92 16.38 11.90
C HIS A 287 -3.66 14.91 11.57
N THR A 288 -3.42 14.09 12.58
CA THR A 288 -3.14 12.67 12.41
C THR A 288 -4.43 11.85 12.44
N ARG A 289 -4.71 11.13 11.35
CA ARG A 289 -5.68 10.03 11.41
C ARG A 289 -5.04 8.92 12.24
N THR A 290 -5.66 8.53 13.35
CA THR A 290 -5.16 7.47 14.22
C THR A 290 -4.90 6.21 13.41
N THR A 291 -3.62 5.92 13.17
CA THR A 291 -3.14 4.68 12.55
C THR A 291 -2.78 3.63 13.60
N HIS A 292 -2.89 3.98 14.89
CA HIS A 292 -2.49 3.13 16.01
C HIS A 292 -3.66 2.43 16.68
N THR A 293 -3.61 1.11 16.54
CA THR A 293 -4.04 0.04 17.46
C THR A 293 -5.52 -0.14 17.82
N ALA A 294 -6.38 0.88 17.80
CA ALA A 294 -7.81 0.67 18.06
C ALA A 294 -8.62 0.31 16.80
N ASP A 295 -8.21 0.83 15.63
CA ASP A 295 -8.99 0.76 14.39
C ASP A 295 -8.36 -0.12 13.29
N ARG A 296 -7.19 -0.73 13.53
CA ARG A 296 -6.67 -1.79 12.67
C ARG A 296 -7.27 -3.11 13.16
N PRO A 297 -8.24 -3.70 12.44
CA PRO A 297 -8.75 -4.98 12.87
C PRO A 297 -7.61 -6.00 12.80
N ASP A 298 -7.38 -6.73 13.89
CA ASP A 298 -6.38 -7.81 13.94
C ASP A 298 -6.60 -8.83 12.81
N ILE A 299 -7.84 -8.95 12.33
CA ILE A 299 -8.27 -9.86 11.27
C ILE A 299 -9.02 -9.06 10.20
N LEU A 300 -8.55 -9.14 8.96
CA LEU A 300 -9.23 -8.53 7.83
C LEU A 300 -10.43 -9.37 7.40
N THR A 301 -11.58 -8.74 7.20
CA THR A 301 -12.84 -9.42 6.88
C THR A 301 -13.38 -8.98 5.53
N THR A 302 -14.46 -9.64 5.07
CA THR A 302 -15.03 -9.42 3.75
C THR A 302 -15.26 -7.94 3.47
N GLY A 303 -14.63 -7.41 2.42
CA GLY A 303 -14.70 -6.01 2.03
C GLY A 303 -13.51 -5.15 2.45
N ALA A 304 -12.64 -5.63 3.34
CA ALA A 304 -11.41 -4.93 3.70
C ALA A 304 -10.52 -4.78 2.46
N ILE A 305 -9.74 -3.70 2.40
CA ILE A 305 -8.71 -3.51 1.38
C ILE A 305 -7.35 -3.78 1.99
N ALA A 306 -6.54 -4.55 1.28
CA ALA A 306 -5.16 -4.82 1.65
C ALA A 306 -4.22 -4.59 0.46
N ALA A 307 -3.00 -4.17 0.77
CA ALA A 307 -1.91 -4.10 -0.19
C ALA A 307 -0.97 -5.30 -0.02
N THR A 308 -0.52 -5.89 -1.12
CA THR A 308 0.47 -6.97 -1.07
C THR A 308 1.87 -6.42 -0.82
N ILE A 309 2.65 -7.11 0.02
CA ILE A 309 4.02 -6.71 0.34
C ILE A 309 4.94 -6.95 -0.87
N ASP A 310 4.96 -8.17 -1.40
CA ASP A 310 5.92 -8.59 -2.44
C ASP A 310 5.27 -9.20 -3.69
N ASP A 311 3.94 -9.34 -3.75
CA ASP A 311 3.31 -10.01 -4.89
C ASP A 311 3.37 -9.10 -6.13
N PRO A 312 4.15 -9.43 -7.19
CA PRO A 312 4.31 -8.54 -8.34
C PRO A 312 3.03 -8.41 -9.18
N ARG A 313 2.07 -9.34 -9.03
CA ARG A 313 0.90 -9.44 -9.90
C ARG A 313 -0.12 -8.32 -9.69
N PHE A 314 -0.20 -7.79 -8.47
CA PHE A 314 -1.10 -6.69 -8.11
C PHE A 314 -0.56 -5.93 -6.90
N THR A 315 -1.07 -4.72 -6.66
CA THR A 315 -0.69 -3.92 -5.49
C THR A 315 -1.76 -4.01 -4.41
N GLU A 316 -3.03 -3.85 -4.79
CA GLU A 316 -4.17 -3.84 -3.87
C GLU A 316 -5.18 -4.94 -4.18
N CYS A 317 -5.93 -5.34 -3.16
CA CYS A 317 -6.98 -6.34 -3.27
C CYS A 317 -8.08 -6.13 -2.23
N THR A 318 -9.25 -6.67 -2.53
CA THR A 318 -10.35 -6.77 -1.57
C THR A 318 -10.34 -8.14 -0.92
N ILE A 319 -10.36 -8.19 0.42
CA ILE A 319 -10.51 -9.43 1.18
C ILE A 319 -11.92 -9.97 1.00
N LEU A 320 -12.04 -11.25 0.64
CA LEU A 320 -13.32 -11.95 0.52
C LEU A 320 -13.55 -12.86 1.72
N ARG A 321 -12.51 -13.55 2.20
CA ARG A 321 -12.56 -14.50 3.33
C ARG A 321 -11.28 -14.46 4.14
N ALA A 322 -11.37 -14.87 5.41
CA ALA A 322 -10.23 -15.11 6.29
C ALA A 322 -10.27 -16.57 6.79
N PHE A 323 -9.14 -17.26 6.78
CA PHE A 323 -8.99 -18.64 7.25
C PHE A 323 -7.91 -18.71 8.34
N ASP A 324 -8.07 -19.62 9.29
CA ASP A 324 -7.11 -19.82 10.40
C ASP A 324 -6.82 -21.30 10.70
N ASP A 325 -7.08 -22.17 9.73
CA ASP A 325 -6.86 -23.62 9.82
C ASP A 325 -5.38 -24.02 9.86
N HIS A 326 -4.52 -23.30 9.13
CA HIS A 326 -3.08 -23.59 8.98
C HIS A 326 -2.24 -22.30 8.97
N GLY A 327 -2.50 -21.43 9.95
CA GLY A 327 -2.01 -20.06 9.96
C GLY A 327 -2.93 -19.14 9.16
N ARG A 328 -2.91 -17.85 9.49
CA ARG A 328 -3.87 -16.89 8.96
C ARG A 328 -3.66 -16.68 7.46
N ARG A 329 -4.71 -16.90 6.67
CA ARG A 329 -4.73 -16.72 5.21
C ARG A 329 -5.98 -15.97 4.78
N TYR A 330 -5.90 -15.29 3.65
CA TYR A 330 -7.02 -14.54 3.09
C TYR A 330 -7.28 -14.95 1.65
N GLU A 331 -8.54 -15.27 1.32
CA GLU A 331 -8.99 -15.28 -0.07
C GLU A 331 -9.26 -13.82 -0.47
N VAL A 332 -8.64 -13.36 -1.54
CA VAL A 332 -8.71 -11.98 -2.01
C VAL A 332 -9.18 -11.90 -3.46
N GLN A 333 -9.86 -10.81 -3.79
CA GLN A 333 -10.09 -10.36 -5.17
C GLN A 333 -9.08 -9.28 -5.50
N PRO A 334 -8.06 -9.56 -6.33
CA PRO A 334 -7.10 -8.55 -6.78
C PRO A 334 -7.78 -7.38 -7.49
N HIS A 335 -7.25 -6.17 -7.33
CA HIS A 335 -7.60 -4.99 -8.15
C HIS A 335 -6.78 -4.97 -9.45
N ALA A 336 -6.66 -6.15 -10.04
CA ALA A 336 -5.90 -6.49 -11.23
C ALA A 336 -6.64 -7.64 -11.93
N PRO A 337 -6.36 -7.92 -13.22
CA PRO A 337 -7.07 -8.96 -13.98
C PRO A 337 -6.65 -10.39 -13.61
N HIS A 338 -6.81 -10.75 -12.35
CA HIS A 338 -6.52 -12.05 -11.79
C HIS A 338 -7.77 -12.65 -11.13
N PRO A 339 -7.93 -13.99 -11.19
CA PRO A 339 -8.97 -14.66 -10.42
C PRO A 339 -8.74 -14.47 -8.91
N ARG A 340 -9.68 -14.95 -8.10
CA ARG A 340 -9.52 -15.00 -6.64
C ARG A 340 -8.28 -15.81 -6.29
N ILE A 341 -7.48 -15.31 -5.35
CA ILE A 341 -6.23 -15.94 -4.92
C ILE A 341 -6.24 -16.01 -3.39
N THR A 342 -5.66 -17.07 -2.83
CA THR A 342 -5.39 -17.15 -1.38
C THR A 342 -3.97 -16.74 -1.09
N LEU A 343 -3.77 -15.79 -0.17
CA LEU A 343 -2.47 -15.31 0.29
C LEU A 343 -2.33 -15.48 1.81
N PRO A 344 -1.11 -15.74 2.33
CA PRO A 344 -0.88 -15.70 3.77
C PRO A 344 -1.01 -14.27 4.31
N ALA A 345 -1.41 -14.14 5.58
CA ALA A 345 -1.57 -12.84 6.23
C ALA A 345 -0.29 -12.02 6.23
N ASP A 346 0.87 -12.67 6.41
CA ASP A 346 2.19 -12.06 6.42
C ASP A 346 2.64 -11.49 5.06
N ASP A 347 1.83 -11.66 4.00
CA ASP A 347 2.06 -11.08 2.68
C ASP A 347 1.14 -9.88 2.39
N LEU A 348 0.29 -9.49 3.34
CA LEU A 348 -0.71 -8.44 3.19
C LEU A 348 -0.55 -7.34 4.26
N ILE A 349 -0.73 -6.09 3.83
CA ILE A 349 -0.79 -4.91 4.68
C ILE A 349 -2.22 -4.38 4.66
N PRO A 350 -2.89 -4.24 5.82
CA PRO A 350 -4.17 -3.56 5.91
C PRO A 350 -4.09 -2.13 5.34
N VAL A 351 -4.93 -1.82 4.35
CA VAL A 351 -5.09 -0.45 3.82
C VAL A 351 -6.37 0.17 4.37
N ARG A 352 -7.47 -0.61 4.38
CA ARG A 352 -8.77 -0.18 4.89
C ARG A 352 -9.49 -1.35 5.54
N GLY A 353 -9.99 -1.17 6.76
CA GLY A 353 -10.76 -2.17 7.49
C GLY A 353 -12.21 -2.30 7.01
N THR A 354 -13.03 -2.95 7.84
CA THR A 354 -14.49 -3.00 7.70
C THR A 354 -15.15 -2.81 9.07
N ALA A 355 -16.44 -2.52 9.09
CA ALA A 355 -17.20 -2.26 10.30
C ALA A 355 -18.55 -2.99 10.26
N TRP A 356 -18.53 -4.30 9.99
CA TRP A 356 -19.72 -5.13 10.05
C TRP A 356 -20.23 -5.23 11.50
N PRO A 357 -21.52 -4.94 11.77
CA PRO A 357 -22.03 -4.92 13.15
C PRO A 357 -22.16 -6.32 13.75
N THR A 358 -22.65 -7.30 12.99
CA THR A 358 -22.92 -8.68 13.46
C THR A 358 -22.55 -9.70 12.40
N VAL A 359 -22.31 -10.95 12.83
CA VAL A 359 -22.02 -12.08 11.91
C VAL A 359 -23.18 -12.30 10.95
N THR A 360 -24.42 -12.13 11.41
CA THR A 360 -25.62 -12.22 10.57
C THR A 360 -25.64 -11.18 9.44
N ALA A 361 -25.27 -9.92 9.74
CA ALA A 361 -25.20 -8.87 8.72
C ALA A 361 -24.12 -9.18 7.67
N LEU A 362 -22.95 -9.65 8.12
CA LEU A 362 -21.86 -10.09 7.25
C LEU A 362 -22.29 -11.28 6.35
N LEU A 363 -22.93 -12.30 6.91
CA LEU A 363 -23.41 -13.46 6.15
C LEU A 363 -24.49 -13.07 5.13
N THR A 364 -25.40 -12.17 5.50
CA THR A 364 -26.43 -11.64 4.60
C THR A 364 -25.79 -10.93 3.41
N ALA A 365 -24.82 -10.04 3.68
CA ALA A 365 -24.07 -9.34 2.65
C ALA A 365 -23.35 -10.30 1.69
N ARG A 366 -22.78 -11.38 2.21
CA ARG A 366 -22.09 -12.40 1.43
C ARG A 366 -23.01 -13.29 0.62
N ALA A 367 -24.18 -13.63 1.17
CA ALA A 367 -25.19 -14.41 0.46
C ALA A 367 -25.63 -13.69 -0.83
N THR A 368 -25.85 -12.37 -0.75
CA THR A 368 -26.17 -11.52 -1.91
C THR A 368 -25.09 -11.56 -2.99
N ALA A 369 -23.82 -11.71 -2.60
CA ALA A 369 -22.68 -11.77 -3.50
C ALA A 369 -22.29 -13.20 -3.93
N GLY A 370 -23.03 -14.24 -3.52
CA GLY A 370 -22.71 -15.63 -3.82
C GLY A 370 -21.42 -16.14 -3.14
N LEU A 371 -21.13 -15.67 -1.92
CA LEU A 371 -19.96 -16.09 -1.12
C LEU A 371 -20.39 -16.93 0.11
N PRO A 372 -20.83 -18.20 -0.07
CA PRO A 372 -21.28 -19.04 1.05
C PRO A 372 -20.13 -19.29 2.04
N PRO A 373 -20.39 -19.44 3.35
CA PRO A 373 -19.33 -19.72 4.34
C PRO A 373 -18.60 -21.04 4.03
N GLN A 374 -17.30 -21.09 4.29
CA GLN A 374 -16.46 -22.28 4.09
C GLN A 374 -15.89 -22.80 5.41
N PRO A 375 -15.74 -24.12 5.60
CA PRO A 375 -15.06 -24.66 6.79
C PRO A 375 -13.66 -24.07 6.99
N GLY A 376 -13.30 -23.79 8.25
CA GLY A 376 -12.03 -23.15 8.62
C GLY A 376 -12.03 -21.62 8.50
N GLU A 377 -13.13 -21.02 8.03
CA GLU A 377 -13.27 -19.59 7.88
C GLU A 377 -13.54 -18.87 9.22
N LEU A 378 -12.87 -17.74 9.43
CA LEU A 378 -13.12 -16.80 10.51
C LEU A 378 -14.04 -15.66 10.04
N LEU A 379 -15.11 -15.41 10.79
CA LEU A 379 -16.02 -14.29 10.59
C LEU A 379 -15.83 -13.33 11.76
N VAL A 380 -15.21 -12.18 11.52
CA VAL A 380 -14.97 -11.17 12.55
C VAL A 380 -15.83 -9.93 12.27
N THR A 381 -16.50 -9.47 13.31
CA THR A 381 -17.38 -8.30 13.28
C THR A 381 -17.13 -7.46 14.52
N LEU A 382 -17.77 -6.31 14.62
CA LEU A 382 -17.57 -5.41 15.76
C LEU A 382 -18.05 -6.02 17.09
N ARG A 383 -19.08 -6.87 17.05
CA ARG A 383 -19.70 -7.46 18.25
C ARG A 383 -19.35 -8.93 18.48
N GLU A 384 -19.01 -9.65 17.41
CA GLU A 384 -18.96 -11.11 17.41
C GLU A 384 -17.79 -11.60 16.58
N THR A 385 -17.19 -12.70 17.03
CA THR A 385 -16.30 -13.53 16.20
C THR A 385 -16.93 -14.90 16.04
N ALA A 386 -16.89 -15.48 14.85
CA ALA A 386 -17.38 -16.83 14.61
C ALA A 386 -16.38 -17.67 13.81
N ILE A 387 -16.39 -18.96 14.08
CA ILE A 387 -15.62 -19.96 13.34
C ILE A 387 -16.60 -20.83 12.57
N VAL A 388 -16.33 -21.02 11.29
CA VAL A 388 -17.09 -21.92 10.43
C VAL A 388 -16.47 -23.32 10.50
N THR A 389 -17.25 -24.31 10.89
CA THR A 389 -16.83 -25.71 11.03
C THR A 389 -17.55 -26.60 10.03
N ALA A 390 -16.93 -27.70 9.63
CA ALA A 390 -17.62 -28.70 8.81
C ALA A 390 -18.59 -29.51 9.68
N THR A 391 -19.86 -29.61 9.27
CA THR A 391 -20.86 -30.47 9.93
C THR A 391 -21.51 -31.40 8.90
N PRO A 392 -22.14 -32.51 9.31
CA PRO A 392 -22.79 -33.46 8.39
C PRO A 392 -23.87 -32.82 7.50
N THR A 393 -24.48 -31.72 7.94
CA THR A 393 -25.52 -30.99 7.21
C THR A 393 -25.00 -29.77 6.42
N GLY A 394 -23.68 -29.53 6.42
CA GLY A 394 -23.04 -28.38 5.77
C GLY A 394 -22.16 -27.55 6.71
N PRO A 395 -21.77 -26.33 6.33
CA PRO A 395 -20.99 -25.44 7.20
C PRO A 395 -21.81 -25.02 8.43
N GLY A 396 -21.34 -25.35 9.63
CA GLY A 396 -21.89 -24.89 10.91
C GLY A 396 -21.15 -23.67 11.41
N ILE A 397 -21.84 -22.73 12.06
CA ILE A 397 -21.27 -21.47 12.53
C ILE A 397 -21.36 -21.43 14.05
N THR A 398 -20.21 -21.31 14.72
CA THR A 398 -20.15 -21.13 16.17
C THR A 398 -19.71 -19.71 16.48
N THR A 399 -20.59 -18.91 17.09
CA THR A 399 -20.36 -17.51 17.44
C THR A 399 -19.87 -17.39 18.88
N LEU A 400 -18.92 -16.49 19.09
CA LEU A 400 -18.41 -16.05 20.39
C LEU A 400 -18.56 -14.52 20.47
N PRO A 401 -19.07 -13.97 21.58
CA PRO A 401 -19.14 -12.53 21.75
C PRO A 401 -17.72 -11.94 21.78
N SER A 402 -17.56 -10.73 21.25
CA SER A 402 -16.32 -9.97 21.39
C SER A 402 -16.06 -9.67 22.88
N PRO A 403 -14.85 -9.90 23.39
CA PRO A 403 -14.52 -9.61 24.79
C PRO A 403 -14.57 -8.11 25.11
N ASN A 404 -14.46 -7.26 24.09
CA ASN A 404 -14.50 -5.80 24.24
C ASN A 404 -15.69 -5.23 23.44
N PRO A 405 -16.59 -4.46 24.08
CA PRO A 405 -17.64 -3.78 23.34
C PRO A 405 -17.02 -2.71 22.42
N PRO A 406 -17.47 -2.61 21.16
CA PRO A 406 -16.95 -1.63 20.22
C PRO A 406 -17.19 -0.20 20.71
N SER A 407 -16.32 0.73 20.33
CA SER A 407 -16.56 2.15 20.57
C SER A 407 -17.88 2.58 19.91
N PRO A 408 -18.66 3.49 20.52
CA PRO A 408 -19.84 4.11 19.90
C PRO A 408 -19.58 4.69 18.49
N ALA A 409 -18.34 5.10 18.23
CA ALA A 409 -17.88 5.58 16.93
C ALA A 409 -17.66 4.48 15.88
N LEU A 410 -17.44 3.24 16.33
CA LEU A 410 -17.27 2.06 15.48
C LEU A 410 -18.61 1.34 15.25
N ASP A 411 -19.47 1.31 16.26
CA ASP A 411 -20.75 0.60 16.24
C ASP A 411 -21.88 1.48 16.79
N PRO A 412 -22.51 2.31 15.93
CA PRO A 412 -23.54 3.21 16.37
C PRO A 412 -24.93 2.58 16.40
N ALA A 413 -25.07 1.26 16.26
CA ALA A 413 -26.41 0.65 16.17
C ALA A 413 -27.26 0.83 17.44
N ASN A 414 -26.67 1.29 18.55
CA ASN A 414 -27.38 1.66 19.78
C ASN A 414 -27.47 3.19 20.00
N ILE A 415 -27.13 4.00 18.99
CA ILE A 415 -27.10 5.46 19.05
C ILE A 415 -28.07 6.01 18.00
N GLN A 416 -28.92 6.95 18.41
CA GLN A 416 -29.78 7.66 17.47
C GLN A 416 -28.93 8.68 16.69
N PRO A 417 -28.78 8.54 15.35
CA PRO A 417 -28.00 9.49 14.57
C PRO A 417 -28.67 10.86 14.57
N VAL A 418 -27.85 11.91 14.62
CA VAL A 418 -28.32 13.29 14.39
C VAL A 418 -27.95 13.67 12.94
N PRO A 419 -28.91 14.05 12.09
CA PRO A 419 -28.57 14.53 10.75
C PRO A 419 -27.91 15.90 10.84
N ALA A 420 -26.72 16.05 10.24
CA ALA A 420 -26.08 17.34 10.07
C ALA A 420 -26.83 18.18 9.01
N PRO A 421 -26.83 19.52 9.16
CA PRO A 421 -27.31 20.41 8.10
C PRO A 421 -26.55 20.14 6.79
N ALA A 422 -27.24 20.26 5.65
CA ALA A 422 -26.60 20.11 4.35
C ALA A 422 -25.54 21.22 4.18
N HIS A 423 -24.26 20.88 4.31
CA HIS A 423 -23.18 21.79 3.97
C HIS A 423 -23.01 21.89 2.45
N PRO A 424 -22.59 23.05 1.91
CA PRO A 424 -22.25 23.17 0.51
C PRO A 424 -21.20 22.12 0.17
N ALA A 425 -21.36 21.53 -1.01
CA ALA A 425 -20.56 20.43 -1.51
C ALA A 425 -19.08 20.63 -1.22
N GLN A 426 -18.42 19.58 -0.70
CA GLN A 426 -16.96 19.47 -0.75
C GLN A 426 -16.48 19.89 -2.15
N PRO A 427 -15.35 20.60 -2.26
CA PRO A 427 -14.80 20.99 -3.55
C PRO A 427 -14.74 19.77 -4.46
N ALA A 428 -15.12 19.96 -5.74
CA ALA A 428 -15.19 18.90 -6.73
C ALA A 428 -13.90 18.07 -6.68
N GLY A 429 -14.02 16.85 -6.16
CA GLY A 429 -12.89 15.94 -6.05
C GLY A 429 -12.27 15.69 -7.42
N GLN A 430 -11.00 15.28 -7.43
CA GLN A 430 -10.32 14.83 -8.64
C GLN A 430 -11.22 13.87 -9.42
N THR A 431 -11.42 14.15 -10.71
CA THR A 431 -12.22 13.27 -11.57
C THR A 431 -11.43 12.00 -11.88
N ALA A 432 -12.12 10.85 -11.92
CA ALA A 432 -11.49 9.59 -12.30
C ALA A 432 -10.84 9.71 -13.68
N THR A 433 -9.65 9.17 -13.85
CA THR A 433 -8.93 9.18 -15.14
C THR A 433 -8.73 7.76 -15.66
N LEU A 434 -8.92 7.59 -16.97
CA LEU A 434 -8.68 6.33 -17.68
C LEU A 434 -7.43 6.49 -18.56
N ARG A 435 -6.50 5.54 -18.44
CA ARG A 435 -5.26 5.49 -19.21
C ARG A 435 -5.06 4.09 -19.77
N GLN A 436 -4.53 4.00 -20.98
CA GLN A 436 -4.08 2.73 -21.51
C GLN A 436 -2.81 2.31 -20.78
N ALA A 437 -2.77 1.07 -20.30
CA ALA A 437 -1.58 0.47 -19.70
C ALA A 437 -1.01 -0.59 -20.67
N ASP A 438 0.13 -1.17 -20.31
CA ASP A 438 0.79 -2.16 -21.16
C ASP A 438 -0.01 -3.48 -21.22
N HIS A 439 0.20 -4.23 -22.32
CA HIS A 439 -0.25 -5.61 -22.49
C HIS A 439 -1.77 -5.88 -22.41
N GLY A 440 -2.61 -4.99 -22.97
CA GLY A 440 -4.06 -5.22 -23.01
C GLY A 440 -4.75 -5.02 -21.65
N THR A 441 -4.14 -4.21 -20.78
CA THR A 441 -4.74 -3.77 -19.53
C THR A 441 -5.03 -2.27 -19.59
N LEU A 442 -6.07 -1.84 -18.89
CA LEU A 442 -6.42 -0.44 -18.72
C LEU A 442 -6.23 -0.06 -17.26
N ARG A 443 -5.69 1.14 -17.04
CA ARG A 443 -5.51 1.73 -15.71
C ARG A 443 -6.56 2.81 -15.49
N ILE A 444 -7.28 2.71 -14.37
CA ILE A 444 -8.18 3.75 -13.90
C ILE A 444 -7.68 4.24 -12.56
N ASP A 445 -7.39 5.53 -12.47
CA ASP A 445 -7.09 6.20 -11.21
C ASP A 445 -8.37 6.89 -10.73
N ASP A 446 -8.99 6.37 -9.67
CA ASP A 446 -10.23 6.86 -9.10
C ASP A 446 -10.03 7.30 -7.63
N PRO A 447 -10.51 8.48 -7.21
CA PRO A 447 -10.28 8.98 -5.85
C PRO A 447 -10.98 8.17 -4.75
N VAL A 448 -12.04 7.41 -5.08
CA VAL A 448 -12.84 6.64 -4.12
C VAL A 448 -12.31 5.20 -4.00
N HIS A 449 -11.91 4.62 -5.13
CA HIS A 449 -11.54 3.22 -5.26
C HIS A 449 -10.03 2.98 -5.37
N GLY A 450 -9.24 4.04 -5.56
CA GLY A 450 -7.80 3.93 -5.79
C GLY A 450 -7.47 3.56 -7.23
N GLN A 451 -6.35 2.88 -7.42
CA GLN A 451 -5.89 2.45 -8.74
C GLN A 451 -6.51 1.08 -9.11
N LEU A 452 -7.28 1.06 -10.20
CA LEU A 452 -7.86 -0.17 -10.75
C LEU A 452 -7.14 -0.56 -12.04
N LEU A 453 -6.62 -1.79 -12.10
CA LEU A 453 -6.08 -2.38 -13.33
C LEU A 453 -7.07 -3.43 -13.86
N VAL A 454 -7.57 -3.25 -15.07
CA VAL A 454 -8.59 -4.13 -15.66
C VAL A 454 -8.13 -4.71 -16.99
N ASP A 455 -8.51 -5.96 -17.25
CA ASP A 455 -8.36 -6.57 -18.57
C ASP A 455 -9.23 -5.83 -19.59
N GLU A 456 -8.63 -5.41 -20.70
CA GLU A 456 -9.29 -4.59 -21.72
C GLU A 456 -10.50 -5.32 -22.33
N SER A 457 -10.44 -6.65 -22.46
CA SER A 457 -11.54 -7.43 -23.04
C SER A 457 -12.74 -7.51 -22.11
N LEU A 458 -12.51 -7.77 -20.81
CA LEU A 458 -13.57 -7.78 -19.79
C LEU A 458 -14.14 -6.38 -19.55
N PHE A 459 -13.29 -5.35 -19.57
CA PHE A 459 -13.74 -3.96 -19.46
C PHE A 459 -14.60 -3.56 -20.66
N THR A 460 -14.16 -3.88 -21.88
CA THR A 460 -14.93 -3.63 -23.10
C THR A 460 -16.26 -4.41 -23.08
N GLN A 461 -16.24 -5.64 -22.58
CA GLN A 461 -17.47 -6.42 -22.38
C GLN A 461 -18.40 -5.73 -21.38
N ALA A 462 -17.88 -5.26 -20.25
CA ALA A 462 -18.65 -4.53 -19.24
C ALA A 462 -19.28 -3.26 -19.82
N LEU A 463 -18.54 -2.48 -20.61
CA LEU A 463 -19.08 -1.28 -21.27
C LEU A 463 -20.22 -1.55 -22.26
N ARG A 464 -20.42 -2.79 -22.72
CA ARG A 464 -21.58 -3.17 -23.56
C ARG A 464 -22.85 -3.41 -22.76
N HIS A 465 -22.76 -3.52 -21.43
CA HIS A 465 -23.94 -3.66 -20.58
C HIS A 465 -24.61 -2.30 -20.35
N ARG A 466 -25.93 -2.34 -20.09
CA ARG A 466 -26.66 -1.13 -19.70
C ARG A 466 -26.19 -0.65 -18.32
N PRO A 467 -26.15 0.68 -18.06
CA PRO A 467 -25.75 1.21 -16.75
C PRO A 467 -26.51 0.56 -15.59
N ASP A 468 -27.82 0.36 -15.71
CA ASP A 468 -28.63 -0.29 -14.65
C ASP A 468 -28.19 -1.73 -14.37
N GLN A 469 -27.72 -2.46 -15.38
CA GLN A 469 -27.21 -3.83 -15.21
C GLN A 469 -25.86 -3.82 -14.48
N LEU A 470 -24.97 -2.89 -14.85
CA LEU A 470 -23.70 -2.71 -14.16
C LEU A 470 -23.92 -2.31 -12.70
N THR A 471 -24.83 -1.36 -12.45
CA THR A 471 -25.23 -0.96 -11.10
C THR A 471 -25.77 -2.16 -10.32
N ALA A 472 -26.67 -2.97 -10.89
CA ALA A 472 -27.17 -4.17 -10.24
C ALA A 472 -26.07 -5.19 -9.93
N MET A 473 -25.06 -5.34 -10.80
CA MET A 473 -23.89 -6.17 -10.51
C MET A 473 -23.11 -5.62 -9.33
N ILE A 474 -22.81 -4.32 -9.26
CA ILE A 474 -22.08 -3.70 -8.15
C ILE A 474 -22.86 -3.74 -6.84
N THR A 475 -24.17 -3.44 -6.85
CA THR A 475 -25.02 -3.46 -5.65
C THR A 475 -25.07 -4.84 -4.99
N ARG A 476 -24.87 -5.93 -5.75
CA ARG A 476 -24.73 -7.28 -5.18
C ARG A 476 -23.45 -7.50 -4.37
N ARG A 477 -22.49 -6.57 -4.41
CA ARG A 477 -21.26 -6.54 -3.61
C ARG A 477 -21.35 -5.39 -2.60
N PRO A 478 -22.08 -5.55 -1.48
CA PRO A 478 -22.36 -4.46 -0.54
C PRO A 478 -21.13 -3.89 0.16
N TRP A 479 -19.94 -4.51 0.00
CA TRP A 479 -18.68 -3.94 0.45
C TRP A 479 -18.08 -2.91 -0.51
N LEU A 480 -18.51 -2.86 -1.77
CA LEU A 480 -18.17 -1.78 -2.68
C LEU A 480 -19.06 -0.57 -2.40
N PRO A 481 -18.55 0.66 -2.55
CA PRO A 481 -19.40 1.85 -2.53
C PRO A 481 -20.51 1.72 -3.59
N PRO A 482 -21.76 2.09 -3.29
CA PRO A 482 -22.80 2.13 -4.30
C PRO A 482 -22.43 3.15 -5.38
N PRO A 483 -22.72 2.88 -6.67
CA PRO A 483 -22.47 3.86 -7.72
C PRO A 483 -23.25 5.16 -7.45
N HIS A 484 -22.54 6.30 -7.40
CA HIS A 484 -23.21 7.60 -7.24
C HIS A 484 -23.66 8.15 -8.62
N PRO A 485 -24.67 9.03 -8.67
CA PRO A 485 -25.22 9.52 -9.96
C PRO A 485 -24.20 10.22 -10.86
N THR A 486 -23.19 10.85 -10.26
CA THR A 486 -22.09 11.53 -10.97
C THR A 486 -20.90 10.62 -11.28
N GLN A 487 -20.98 9.32 -10.98
CA GLN A 487 -19.88 8.38 -11.17
C GLN A 487 -19.74 8.09 -12.67
N PRO A 488 -18.54 8.25 -13.25
CA PRO A 488 -18.33 7.91 -14.64
C PRO A 488 -18.63 6.42 -14.90
N VAL A 489 -19.39 6.13 -15.94
CA VAL A 489 -19.83 4.75 -16.28
C VAL A 489 -18.64 3.79 -16.41
N PHE A 490 -17.49 4.28 -16.89
CA PHE A 490 -16.29 3.46 -17.02
C PHE A 490 -15.74 2.96 -15.67
N VAL A 491 -15.91 3.72 -14.58
CA VAL A 491 -15.51 3.26 -13.23
C VAL A 491 -16.39 2.10 -12.81
N THR A 492 -17.71 2.22 -12.98
CA THR A 492 -18.68 1.14 -12.68
C THR A 492 -18.41 -0.10 -13.53
N ALA A 493 -18.07 0.07 -14.81
CA ALA A 493 -17.70 -1.02 -15.70
C ALA A 493 -16.40 -1.73 -15.26
N ALA A 494 -15.41 -0.98 -14.81
CA ALA A 494 -14.16 -1.55 -14.29
C ALA A 494 -14.36 -2.33 -12.99
N LEU A 495 -15.12 -1.78 -12.05
CA LEU A 495 -15.50 -2.50 -10.83
C LEU A 495 -16.26 -3.78 -11.15
N ALA A 496 -17.14 -3.77 -12.15
CA ALA A 496 -17.86 -4.96 -12.58
C ALA A 496 -16.91 -5.97 -13.23
N ALA A 497 -15.96 -5.53 -14.05
CA ALA A 497 -14.93 -6.38 -14.64
C ALA A 497 -14.07 -7.08 -13.58
N LEU A 498 -13.76 -6.40 -12.46
CA LEU A 498 -12.99 -6.98 -11.36
C LEU A 498 -13.81 -7.88 -10.44
N HIS A 499 -14.97 -7.43 -9.98
CA HIS A 499 -15.72 -8.08 -8.91
C HIS A 499 -16.90 -8.93 -9.39
N ALA A 500 -17.25 -8.85 -10.68
CA ALA A 500 -18.36 -9.55 -11.30
C ALA A 500 -17.96 -10.19 -12.65
N ALA A 501 -16.66 -10.50 -12.84
CA ALA A 501 -16.14 -11.10 -14.07
C ALA A 501 -16.94 -12.31 -14.55
N ASP A 502 -17.33 -13.19 -13.62
CA ASP A 502 -18.12 -14.39 -13.95
C ASP A 502 -19.54 -14.05 -14.41
N GLU A 503 -20.18 -13.05 -13.81
CA GLU A 503 -21.52 -12.59 -14.23
C GLU A 503 -21.49 -11.93 -15.61
N LEU A 504 -20.44 -11.16 -15.91
CA LEU A 504 -20.21 -10.59 -17.23
C LEU A 504 -20.06 -11.70 -18.28
N ARG A 505 -19.28 -12.74 -17.99
CA ARG A 505 -19.09 -13.90 -18.87
C ARG A 505 -20.38 -14.67 -19.11
N LEU A 506 -21.23 -14.82 -18.10
CA LEU A 506 -22.50 -15.54 -18.19
C LEU A 506 -23.60 -14.77 -18.96
N THR A 507 -23.52 -13.44 -19.02
CA THR A 507 -24.54 -12.60 -19.65
C THR A 507 -24.26 -12.27 -21.11
N HIS A 508 -23.10 -12.67 -21.67
CA HIS A 508 -22.87 -12.59 -23.11
C HIS A 508 -23.52 -13.79 -23.81
N PRO A 509 -24.47 -13.58 -24.76
CA PRO A 509 -24.91 -14.66 -25.61
C PRO A 509 -23.70 -15.18 -26.38
N ARG A 510 -23.40 -16.47 -26.21
CA ARG A 510 -22.41 -17.19 -27.02
C ARG A 510 -22.72 -16.85 -28.48
N PRO A 511 -21.77 -16.32 -29.27
CA PRO A 511 -22.06 -15.95 -30.66
C PRO A 511 -22.65 -17.18 -31.34
N THR A 512 -23.90 -17.04 -31.80
CA THR A 512 -24.59 -18.09 -32.55
C THR A 512 -23.64 -18.44 -33.69
N PRO A 513 -23.18 -19.70 -33.81
CA PRO A 513 -22.33 -20.08 -34.93
C PRO A 513 -23.04 -19.63 -36.21
N PRO A 514 -22.33 -19.00 -37.16
CA PRO A 514 -22.95 -18.52 -38.38
C PRO A 514 -23.74 -19.68 -38.98
N PRO A 515 -24.98 -19.45 -39.44
CA PRO A 515 -25.80 -20.51 -39.98
C PRO A 515 -24.94 -21.26 -40.99
N ARG A 516 -24.71 -22.55 -40.74
CA ARG A 516 -23.99 -23.42 -41.66
C ARG A 516 -24.69 -23.23 -43.00
N ARG A 517 -24.06 -22.46 -43.91
CA ARG A 517 -24.44 -22.48 -45.31
C ARG A 517 -24.36 -23.95 -45.70
N ARG A 518 -25.52 -24.55 -45.95
CA ARG A 518 -25.61 -25.82 -46.67
C ARG A 518 -24.98 -25.54 -48.04
N THR A 519 -23.67 -25.70 -48.13
CA THR A 519 -22.98 -25.84 -49.40
C THR A 519 -23.33 -27.23 -49.90
N SER A 520 -24.37 -27.27 -50.73
CA SER A 520 -24.62 -28.37 -51.63
C SER A 520 -23.33 -28.71 -52.37
N HIS A 521 -22.95 -29.98 -52.30
CA HIS A 521 -21.80 -30.56 -52.98
C HIS A 521 -21.70 -30.12 -54.44
N ARG A 522 -20.51 -29.65 -54.84
CA ARG A 522 -19.95 -30.01 -56.15
C ARG A 522 -18.46 -30.24 -56.01
N TYR A 523 -18.08 -31.44 -56.41
CA TYR A 523 -16.74 -31.99 -56.52
C TYR A 523 -15.73 -31.01 -57.13
N LEU A 524 -14.51 -30.98 -56.58
CA LEU A 524 -13.23 -31.10 -57.29
C LEU A 524 -12.09 -31.19 -56.26
N GLN A 525 -11.54 -32.40 -56.10
CA GLN A 525 -10.31 -32.65 -55.35
C GLN A 525 -9.09 -32.16 -56.14
N PRO A 526 -8.08 -31.60 -55.46
CA PRO A 526 -6.69 -31.73 -55.88
C PRO A 526 -5.88 -32.64 -54.91
N PRO A 527 -4.77 -33.23 -55.37
CA PRO A 527 -4.15 -34.38 -54.73
C PRO A 527 -3.18 -34.00 -53.61
N ARG A 528 -3.07 -34.89 -52.61
CA ARG A 528 -2.10 -34.82 -51.51
C ARG A 528 -0.67 -35.09 -52.01
N PRO A 529 0.35 -34.37 -51.51
CA PRO A 529 1.72 -34.86 -51.51
C PRO A 529 2.10 -35.54 -50.20
N ARG A 530 2.93 -36.57 -50.38
CA ARG A 530 3.46 -37.56 -49.43
C ARG A 530 4.36 -36.95 -48.35
N ARG A 531 4.31 -37.57 -47.15
CA ARG A 531 5.36 -37.54 -46.13
C ARG A 531 6.64 -38.21 -46.65
N VAL A 532 7.78 -37.60 -46.38
CA VAL A 532 9.10 -38.25 -46.36
C VAL A 532 9.89 -37.70 -45.16
N HIS A 533 10.24 -38.58 -44.22
CA HIS A 533 11.43 -38.49 -43.36
C HIS A 533 12.52 -39.34 -44.04
N PRO A 534 13.84 -39.03 -43.94
CA PRO A 534 14.60 -39.38 -42.72
C PRO A 534 15.96 -38.65 -42.44
N THR A 535 16.53 -39.00 -41.26
CA THR A 535 17.96 -39.16 -40.85
C THR A 535 18.89 -37.93 -40.75
N ARG A 536 19.46 -37.57 -39.59
CA ARG A 536 20.45 -38.22 -38.66
C ARG A 536 21.90 -38.07 -39.15
N GLN A 537 22.74 -37.32 -38.40
CA GLN A 537 24.21 -37.40 -38.27
C GLN A 537 24.59 -36.55 -37.03
N SER A 538 24.97 -37.11 -35.87
CA SER A 538 26.25 -37.70 -35.40
C SER A 538 27.35 -36.69 -34.98
N HIS A 539 27.78 -36.82 -33.72
CA HIS A 539 28.88 -36.16 -32.97
C HIS A 539 30.29 -36.35 -33.59
N PRO A 540 31.35 -35.64 -33.12
CA PRO A 540 32.16 -36.00 -31.92
C PRO A 540 32.55 -34.76 -31.03
N THR A 541 32.64 -34.78 -29.69
CA THR A 541 33.58 -35.41 -28.71
C THR A 541 34.97 -34.76 -28.59
N THR A 542 35.31 -34.16 -27.43
CA THR A 542 36.54 -34.39 -26.61
C THR A 542 36.54 -33.53 -25.31
N ARG A 543 36.67 -34.16 -24.12
CA ARG A 543 37.81 -34.17 -23.12
C ARG A 543 38.08 -32.82 -22.42
N SER A 544 38.54 -32.68 -21.17
CA SER A 544 38.82 -33.52 -19.97
C SER A 544 39.32 -32.56 -18.86
N CYS A 545 39.13 -32.91 -17.58
CA CYS A 545 39.84 -32.53 -16.32
C CYS A 545 40.45 -31.12 -16.15
N ASP A 546 40.16 -30.42 -15.04
CA ASP A 546 40.98 -30.52 -13.81
C ASP A 546 40.45 -29.69 -12.63
N THR A 547 40.81 -30.16 -11.44
CA THR A 547 40.59 -29.64 -10.08
C THR A 547 41.35 -28.35 -9.75
N GLY A 548 40.81 -27.55 -8.82
CA GLY A 548 41.54 -26.48 -8.13
C GLY A 548 40.69 -25.65 -7.17
N GLU A 549 40.71 -26.02 -5.88
CA GLU A 549 40.64 -25.08 -4.75
C GLU A 549 41.87 -24.14 -4.81
N PRO A 550 41.91 -22.94 -4.15
CA PRO A 550 41.47 -22.74 -2.76
C PRO A 550 40.95 -21.33 -2.40
N ALA A 551 40.80 -21.15 -1.08
CA ALA A 551 40.94 -19.92 -0.28
C ALA A 551 39.66 -19.19 0.12
N VAL A 552 39.30 -19.39 1.39
CA VAL A 552 38.40 -18.57 2.19
C VAL A 552 39.18 -17.33 2.64
N GLU A 553 38.78 -16.15 2.15
CA GLU A 553 39.19 -14.84 2.66
C GLU A 553 38.05 -14.19 3.46
N PRO A 554 38.37 -13.33 4.45
CA PRO A 554 37.39 -12.76 5.37
C PRO A 554 36.55 -11.70 4.64
N ARG A 555 35.24 -11.93 4.53
CA ARG A 555 34.32 -10.95 3.93
C ARG A 555 34.00 -9.84 4.93
N ALA A 556 34.21 -8.60 4.47
CA ALA A 556 33.64 -7.40 5.04
C ALA A 556 32.15 -7.28 4.68
N ALA A 557 31.38 -6.64 5.56
CA ALA A 557 29.93 -6.52 5.46
C ALA A 557 29.52 -5.52 4.35
N ALA A 558 29.29 -6.03 3.14
CA ALA A 558 28.65 -5.29 2.06
C ALA A 558 27.17 -5.71 1.95
N VAL A 559 26.26 -4.73 1.91
CA VAL A 559 24.83 -5.00 1.67
C VAL A 559 24.52 -4.74 0.21
N VAL A 560 23.89 -5.72 -0.44
CA VAL A 560 23.63 -5.74 -1.88
C VAL A 560 22.14 -5.86 -2.14
N TYR A 561 21.57 -4.94 -2.93
CA TYR A 561 20.21 -5.03 -3.46
C TYR A 561 20.29 -5.51 -4.90
N ALA A 562 19.76 -6.68 -5.23
CA ALA A 562 19.57 -7.13 -6.60
C ALA A 562 18.19 -6.71 -7.10
N VAL A 563 18.14 -5.91 -8.15
CA VAL A 563 16.90 -5.57 -8.88
C VAL A 563 16.74 -6.61 -9.99
N ASP A 564 16.11 -7.74 -9.66
CA ASP A 564 15.79 -8.79 -10.64
C ASP A 564 14.40 -8.57 -11.25
N ASP A 565 14.30 -8.86 -12.56
CA ASP A 565 13.05 -8.82 -13.31
C ASP A 565 12.24 -10.10 -13.06
N ALA A 566 11.17 -9.99 -12.27
CA ALA A 566 10.21 -11.08 -12.07
C ALA A 566 9.18 -11.09 -13.21
N SER A 567 9.63 -11.46 -14.42
CA SER A 567 8.77 -11.72 -15.58
C SER A 567 9.21 -12.99 -16.31
N ARG A 568 9.19 -14.14 -15.63
CA ARG A 568 9.20 -15.46 -16.26
C ARG A 568 8.37 -16.45 -15.44
N SER A 569 7.08 -16.58 -15.76
CA SER A 569 6.32 -17.83 -16.01
C SER A 569 4.83 -17.53 -15.97
#